data_AF-A0A7W0DD87-F1
#
_entry.id   AF-A0A7W0DD87-F1
#
_cell.length_a   1.000
_cell.length_b   1.000
_cell.length_c   1.000
_cell.angle_alpha   90.00
_cell.angle_beta   90.00
_cell.angle_gamma   90.00
#
_symmetry.space_group_name_H-M   'P 1'
#
loop_
_entity.id
_entity.type
_entity.pdbx_description
1 polymer ?
#
loop_
_entity_poly.entity_id
_entity_poly.type
_entity_poly.pdbx_seq_one_letter_code
_entity_poly.pdbx_strand_id
1 'polypeptide(L)'
;MYPQVNSPKKVTERWLNQAFAPLSDYLNREHPEEARKIMAYMTFMCNEDQRFYYKNCISNDSIVLNQLGELVFCGREALRYKFEYPESTWVDRPSKEERFVHPNVTKWMEKSLNKKAEEKYGEEVSIFLQELWGPIVNFDFSDLKVGYPIKRAKTRYCLYLYPSEFLTKTAIQFVGDEIVERRCSYSQYSEYEKQVRNLNYEGWQVITVIREFLDRNLDQFRLYISKAVEMAEPRDQMYMLTELGRREQ
;
A
#
# COMPACT_ATOMS: atom_id res chain seq x y z
N MET A 1 -23.67 14.21 -17.16
CA MET A 1 -23.90 12.78 -16.86
C MET A 1 -22.71 11.99 -17.36
N TYR A 2 -22.03 11.25 -16.50
CA TYR A 2 -20.88 10.43 -16.85
C TYR A 2 -21.35 9.14 -17.57
N PRO A 3 -20.53 8.53 -18.44
CA PRO A 3 -20.85 7.23 -19.02
C PRO A 3 -20.71 6.11 -17.98
N GLN A 4 -21.47 5.03 -18.15
CA GLN A 4 -21.28 3.82 -17.34
C GLN A 4 -19.91 3.21 -17.64
N VAL A 5 -19.22 2.77 -16.59
CA VAL A 5 -17.86 2.23 -16.69
C VAL A 5 -17.86 0.76 -16.29
N ASN A 6 -17.70 -0.12 -17.28
CA ASN A 6 -17.60 -1.56 -17.02
C ASN A 6 -16.19 -1.93 -16.56
N SER A 7 -16.08 -2.95 -15.71
CA SER A 7 -14.80 -3.54 -15.33
C SER A 7 -14.04 -4.01 -16.57
N PRO A 8 -12.81 -3.52 -16.81
CA PRO A 8 -12.10 -3.79 -18.04
C PRO A 8 -11.35 -5.12 -17.90
N LYS A 9 -11.16 -5.82 -19.03
CA LYS A 9 -10.24 -6.98 -19.05
C LYS A 9 -8.77 -6.58 -18.80
N LYS A 10 -8.43 -5.31 -19.08
CA LYS A 10 -7.12 -4.71 -18.82
C LYS A 10 -7.31 -3.23 -18.49
N VAL A 11 -6.79 -2.79 -17.35
CA VAL A 11 -6.84 -1.39 -16.94
C VAL A 11 -6.00 -0.54 -17.89
N THR A 12 -6.59 0.53 -18.43
CA THR A 12 -5.91 1.51 -19.30
C THR A 12 -6.03 2.90 -18.71
N GLU A 13 -5.13 3.81 -19.07
CA GLU A 13 -5.20 5.21 -18.64
C GLU A 13 -6.53 5.88 -19.03
N ARG A 14 -7.01 5.59 -20.24
CA ARG A 14 -8.33 6.05 -20.70
C ARG A 14 -9.46 5.56 -19.79
N TRP A 15 -9.43 4.28 -19.42
CA TRP A 15 -10.43 3.70 -18.53
C TRP A 15 -10.37 4.30 -17.13
N LEU A 16 -9.17 4.49 -16.57
CA LEU A 16 -8.98 5.11 -15.26
C LEU A 16 -9.50 6.54 -15.24
N ASN A 17 -9.18 7.33 -16.26
CA ASN A 17 -9.69 8.69 -16.39
C ASN A 17 -11.23 8.71 -16.43
N GLN A 18 -11.87 7.72 -17.06
CA GLN A 18 -13.33 7.59 -17.05
C GLN A 18 -13.87 7.15 -15.69
N ALA A 19 -13.27 6.14 -15.07
CA ALA A 19 -13.69 5.59 -13.78
C ALA A 19 -13.58 6.62 -12.64
N PHE A 20 -12.53 7.44 -12.66
CA PHE A 20 -12.23 8.41 -11.60
C PHE A 20 -12.69 9.84 -11.91
N ALA A 21 -13.15 10.15 -13.13
CA ALA A 21 -13.64 11.49 -13.47
C ALA A 21 -14.72 12.00 -12.49
N PRO A 22 -15.77 11.23 -12.13
CA PRO A 22 -16.79 11.70 -11.19
C PRO A 22 -16.20 12.06 -9.82
N LEU A 23 -15.33 11.20 -9.29
CA LEU A 23 -14.66 11.46 -8.00
C LEU A 23 -13.71 12.64 -8.07
N SER A 24 -12.99 12.79 -9.18
CA SER A 24 -12.08 13.91 -9.40
C SER A 24 -12.83 15.23 -9.40
N ASP A 25 -13.94 15.30 -10.13
CA ASP A 25 -14.73 16.52 -10.22
C ASP A 25 -15.42 16.85 -8.89
N TYR A 26 -15.92 15.84 -8.17
CA TYR A 26 -16.43 16.00 -6.80
C TYR A 26 -15.36 16.54 -5.85
N LEU A 27 -14.18 15.89 -5.78
CA LEU A 27 -13.12 16.30 -4.85
C LEU A 27 -12.54 17.67 -5.19
N ASN A 28 -12.39 18.02 -6.48
CA ASN A 28 -11.92 19.35 -6.86
C ASN A 28 -12.95 20.45 -6.57
N ARG A 29 -14.25 20.12 -6.52
CA ARG A 29 -15.31 21.06 -6.18
C ARG A 29 -15.44 21.26 -4.67
N GLU A 30 -15.50 20.17 -3.90
CA GLU A 30 -15.80 20.22 -2.46
C GLU A 30 -14.55 20.25 -1.57
N HIS A 31 -13.43 19.69 -2.04
CA HIS A 31 -12.17 19.55 -1.28
C HIS A 31 -10.93 19.95 -2.10
N PRO A 32 -10.90 21.13 -2.75
CA PRO A 32 -9.90 21.48 -3.77
C PRO A 32 -8.43 21.37 -3.30
N GLU A 33 -8.16 21.73 -2.05
CA GLU A 33 -6.79 21.70 -1.48
C GLU A 33 -6.28 20.28 -1.20
N GLU A 34 -7.22 19.35 -1.01
CA GLU A 34 -6.96 17.99 -0.52
C GLU A 34 -7.23 16.94 -1.60
N ALA A 35 -7.89 17.33 -2.70
CA ALA A 35 -8.38 16.45 -3.75
C ALA A 35 -7.32 15.46 -4.24
N ARG A 36 -6.11 15.94 -4.55
CA ARG A 36 -5.00 15.08 -5.00
C ARG A 36 -4.56 14.08 -3.93
N LYS A 37 -4.58 14.48 -2.65
CA LYS A 37 -4.16 13.64 -1.52
C LYS A 37 -5.22 12.56 -1.25
N ILE A 38 -6.49 12.94 -1.21
CA ILE A 38 -7.61 12.00 -1.06
C ILE A 38 -7.62 11.02 -2.22
N MET A 39 -7.55 11.51 -3.45
CA MET A 39 -7.56 10.70 -4.67
C MET A 39 -6.50 9.59 -4.67
N ALA A 40 -5.31 9.86 -4.11
CA ALA A 40 -4.22 8.87 -4.03
C ALA A 40 -4.58 7.63 -3.21
N TYR A 41 -5.58 7.73 -2.32
CA TYR A 41 -6.03 6.65 -1.44
C TYR A 41 -7.41 6.09 -1.83
N MET A 42 -7.97 6.51 -2.96
CA MET A 42 -9.26 6.00 -3.42
C MET A 42 -9.09 4.90 -4.45
N THR A 43 -9.80 3.80 -4.24
CA THR A 43 -9.91 2.70 -5.19
C THR A 43 -11.30 2.72 -5.80
N PHE A 44 -11.39 2.71 -7.13
CA PHE A 44 -12.67 2.51 -7.81
C PHE A 44 -13.06 1.03 -7.74
N MET A 45 -14.23 0.75 -7.17
CA MET A 45 -14.71 -0.62 -6.96
C MET A 45 -15.56 -1.10 -8.14
N CYS A 46 -16.62 -0.35 -8.46
CA CYS A 46 -17.53 -0.69 -9.56
C CYS A 46 -18.38 0.52 -9.97
N ASN A 47 -19.03 0.41 -11.14
CA ASN A 47 -20.16 1.25 -11.52
C ASN A 47 -21.37 0.35 -11.76
N GLU A 48 -22.27 0.32 -10.78
CA GLU A 48 -23.48 -0.52 -10.76
C GLU A 48 -24.67 0.31 -10.28
N ASP A 49 -25.87 -0.01 -10.75
CA ASP A 49 -27.11 0.71 -10.42
C ASP A 49 -27.01 2.23 -10.61
N GLN A 50 -26.34 2.66 -11.69
CA GLN A 50 -26.08 4.07 -12.02
C GLN A 50 -25.31 4.83 -10.92
N ARG A 51 -24.46 4.11 -10.18
CA ARG A 51 -23.64 4.66 -9.09
C ARG A 51 -22.19 4.23 -9.25
N PHE A 52 -21.28 5.16 -9.01
CA PHE A 52 -19.85 4.92 -8.91
C PHE A 52 -19.48 4.69 -7.45
N TYR A 53 -18.85 3.55 -7.16
CA TYR A 53 -18.41 3.19 -5.83
C TYR A 53 -16.89 3.34 -5.73
N TYR A 54 -16.45 4.12 -4.74
CA TYR A 54 -15.05 4.29 -4.40
C TYR A 54 -14.83 3.91 -2.95
N LYS A 55 -13.73 3.23 -2.67
CA LYS A 55 -13.35 2.82 -1.33
C LYS A 55 -12.03 3.47 -0.95
N ASN A 56 -11.97 4.05 0.23
CA ASN A 56 -10.75 4.59 0.79
C ASN A 56 -9.88 3.42 1.30
N CYS A 57 -8.64 3.29 0.81
CA CYS A 57 -7.76 2.17 1.16
C CYS A 57 -7.15 2.28 2.57
N ILE A 58 -7.31 3.42 3.25
CA ILE A 58 -6.90 3.61 4.65
C ILE A 58 -8.03 3.23 5.60
N SER A 59 -9.22 3.79 5.40
CA SER A 59 -10.34 3.66 6.35
C SER A 59 -11.34 2.56 5.99
N ASN A 60 -11.25 2.00 4.78
CA ASN A 60 -12.27 1.16 4.13
C ASN A 60 -13.62 1.82 3.90
N ASP A 61 -13.72 3.10 4.22
CA ASP A 61 -14.98 3.80 4.12
C ASP A 61 -15.24 4.22 2.68
N SER A 62 -16.50 4.39 2.32
CA SER A 62 -16.91 4.49 0.92
C SER A 62 -17.36 5.89 0.54
N ILE A 63 -17.05 6.28 -0.70
CA ILE A 63 -17.69 7.40 -1.39
C ILE A 63 -18.51 6.80 -2.52
N VAL A 64 -19.79 7.13 -2.59
CA VAL A 64 -20.71 6.72 -3.65
C VAL A 64 -21.23 7.97 -4.35
N LEU A 65 -21.04 8.02 -5.66
CA LEU A 65 -21.54 9.10 -6.51
C LEU A 65 -22.59 8.55 -7.47
N ASN A 66 -23.63 9.32 -7.79
CA ASN A 66 -24.57 8.94 -8.84
C ASN A 66 -24.00 9.18 -10.24
N GLN A 67 -24.73 8.80 -11.29
CA GLN A 67 -24.31 8.97 -12.68
C GLN A 67 -24.16 10.45 -13.13
N LEU A 68 -24.69 11.40 -12.35
CA LEU A 68 -24.51 12.83 -12.56
C LEU A 68 -23.23 13.37 -11.90
N GLY A 69 -22.55 12.57 -11.07
CA GLY A 69 -21.40 12.97 -10.27
C GLY A 69 -21.77 13.66 -8.96
N GLU A 70 -23.01 13.50 -8.51
CA GLU A 70 -23.49 14.03 -7.24
C GLU A 70 -23.27 13.00 -6.13
N LEU A 71 -22.99 13.50 -4.92
CA LEU A 71 -22.74 12.66 -3.77
C LEU A 71 -24.03 11.95 -3.32
N VAL A 72 -23.99 10.62 -3.28
CA VAL A 72 -25.05 9.77 -2.73
C VAL A 72 -24.72 9.37 -1.30
N PHE A 73 -23.47 9.00 -1.05
CA PHE A 73 -22.99 8.59 0.27
C PHE A 73 -21.53 8.97 0.41
N CYS A 74 -21.17 9.56 1.56
CA CYS A 74 -19.80 9.71 1.99
C CYS A 74 -19.70 9.15 3.39
N GLY A 75 -18.91 8.10 3.54
CA GLY A 75 -18.57 7.58 4.84
C GLY A 75 -17.77 8.59 5.68
N ARG A 76 -17.92 8.49 6.99
CA ARG A 76 -17.31 9.42 7.97
C ARG A 76 -15.79 9.54 7.79
N GLU A 77 -15.12 8.45 7.46
CA GLU A 77 -13.67 8.37 7.30
C GLU A 77 -13.26 8.26 5.82
N ALA A 78 -14.19 8.39 4.88
CA ALA A 78 -13.94 8.13 3.45
C ALA A 78 -13.04 9.19 2.80
N LEU A 79 -13.03 10.40 3.36
CA LEU A 79 -12.15 11.50 2.93
C LEU A 79 -10.82 11.49 3.68
N ARG A 80 -10.55 10.52 4.56
CA ARG A 80 -9.31 10.50 5.33
C ARG A 80 -8.13 10.22 4.41
N TYR A 81 -7.26 11.22 4.29
CA TYR A 81 -6.02 11.15 3.49
C TYR A 81 -4.76 11.40 4.34
N LYS A 82 -4.96 11.74 5.61
CA LYS A 82 -3.91 11.81 6.63
C LYS A 82 -4.08 10.63 7.57
N PHE A 83 -3.01 9.87 7.74
CA PHE A 83 -2.81 9.15 8.99
C PHE A 83 -2.58 10.21 10.07
N GLU A 84 -3.63 10.60 10.80
CA GLU A 84 -3.43 11.23 12.10
C GLU A 84 -2.75 10.19 13.00
N TYR A 85 -1.42 10.24 13.02
CA TYR A 85 -0.64 9.69 14.12
C TYR A 85 -0.96 10.56 15.34
N PRO A 86 -1.44 10.00 16.46
CA PRO A 86 -1.38 10.70 17.73
C PRO A 86 0.08 11.07 18.04
N GLU A 87 0.23 12.15 18.79
CA GLU A 87 1.47 12.88 19.00
C GLU A 87 2.72 11.99 19.23
N SER A 88 3.78 12.39 18.55
CA SER A 88 5.03 11.67 18.35
C SER A 88 5.85 11.52 19.64
N THR A 89 5.85 10.32 20.21
CA THR A 89 6.99 9.85 21.02
C THR A 89 7.98 9.17 20.09
N TRP A 90 9.18 9.75 20.00
CA TRP A 90 10.32 9.11 19.34
C TRP A 90 10.70 7.86 20.13
N VAL A 91 11.00 6.78 19.41
CA VAL A 91 11.49 5.56 20.05
C VAL A 91 13.00 5.70 20.19
N ASP A 92 13.49 5.76 21.42
CA ASP A 92 14.92 5.70 21.69
C ASP A 92 15.40 4.26 21.41
N ARG A 93 16.17 4.09 20.34
CA ARG A 93 16.70 2.78 19.95
C ARG A 93 18.20 2.73 20.23
N PRO A 94 18.71 1.60 20.78
CA PRO A 94 20.15 1.37 20.89
C PRO A 94 20.84 1.50 19.52
N SER A 95 22.17 1.69 19.52
CA SER A 95 22.94 1.68 18.27
C SER A 95 22.80 0.32 17.55
N LYS A 96 23.03 0.29 16.24
CA LYS A 96 22.89 -0.93 15.42
C LYS A 96 23.73 -2.08 15.97
N GLU A 97 24.91 -1.75 16.49
CA GLU A 97 25.90 -2.67 17.03
C GLU A 97 25.46 -3.29 18.37
N GLU A 98 24.56 -2.64 19.10
CA GLU A 98 24.07 -3.07 20.41
C GLU A 98 22.71 -3.80 20.33
N ARG A 99 22.06 -3.78 19.16
CA ARG A 99 20.76 -4.43 18.98
C ARG A 99 20.92 -5.92 18.80
N PHE A 100 20.19 -6.69 19.62
CA PHE A 100 19.95 -8.09 19.30
C PHE A 100 19.05 -8.16 18.05
N VAL A 101 19.54 -8.83 17.01
CA VAL A 101 18.79 -9.15 15.79
C VAL A 101 18.54 -10.65 15.75
N HIS A 102 17.28 -11.04 15.54
CA HIS A 102 16.90 -12.45 15.50
C HIS A 102 17.65 -13.17 14.37
N PRO A 103 18.19 -14.39 14.59
CA PRO A 103 19.01 -15.06 13.59
C PRO A 103 18.34 -15.26 12.23
N ASN A 104 17.02 -15.43 12.20
CA ASN A 104 16.28 -15.57 10.93
C ASN A 104 16.24 -14.25 10.13
N VAL A 105 16.27 -13.10 10.80
CA VAL A 105 16.33 -11.79 10.13
C VAL A 105 17.68 -11.66 9.43
N THR A 106 18.77 -11.91 10.16
CA THR A 106 20.14 -11.88 9.63
C THR A 106 20.29 -12.83 8.44
N LYS A 107 19.92 -14.10 8.61
CA LYS A 107 19.99 -15.11 7.53
C LYS A 107 19.17 -14.73 6.30
N TRP A 108 17.97 -14.16 6.50
CA TRP A 108 17.12 -13.75 5.39
C TRP A 108 17.72 -12.56 4.64
N MET A 109 18.27 -11.58 5.36
CA MET A 109 18.93 -10.41 4.76
C MET A 109 20.13 -10.83 3.90
N GLU A 110 21.03 -11.66 4.45
CA GLU A 110 22.22 -12.18 3.74
C GLU A 110 21.85 -12.95 2.47
N LYS A 111 20.74 -13.70 2.51
CA LYS A 111 20.26 -14.49 1.37
C LYS A 111 19.55 -13.66 0.31
N SER A 112 18.80 -12.64 0.72
CA SER A 112 17.78 -12.00 -0.13
C SER A 112 18.19 -10.62 -0.64
N LEU A 113 19.05 -9.91 0.08
CA LEU A 113 19.53 -8.59 -0.32
C LEU A 113 20.91 -8.71 -0.97
N ASN A 114 21.10 -8.01 -2.09
CA ASN A 114 22.44 -7.79 -2.61
C ASN A 114 23.12 -6.65 -1.83
N LYS A 115 24.46 -6.59 -1.90
CA LYS A 115 25.27 -5.60 -1.18
C LYS A 115 24.76 -4.16 -1.34
N LYS A 116 24.38 -3.75 -2.56
CA LYS A 116 23.88 -2.40 -2.82
C LYS A 116 22.53 -2.12 -2.16
N ALA A 117 21.63 -3.11 -2.15
CA ALA A 117 20.34 -2.99 -1.49
C ALA A 117 20.49 -2.99 0.03
N GLU A 118 21.40 -3.80 0.57
CA GLU A 118 21.72 -3.84 2.00
C GLU A 118 22.35 -2.52 2.48
N GLU A 119 23.30 -1.96 1.73
CA GLU A 119 23.90 -0.65 2.04
C GLU A 119 22.86 0.47 2.07
N LYS A 120 21.84 0.40 1.21
CA LYS A 120 20.85 1.48 1.05
C LYS A 120 19.62 1.34 1.95
N TYR A 121 19.13 0.12 2.18
CA TYR A 121 17.86 -0.15 2.87
C TYR A 121 17.99 -1.12 4.04
N GLY A 122 19.20 -1.64 4.32
CA GLY A 122 19.38 -2.76 5.24
C GLY A 122 18.98 -2.43 6.67
N GLU A 123 19.15 -1.18 7.12
CA GLU A 123 18.73 -0.76 8.45
C GLU A 123 17.20 -0.78 8.58
N GLU A 124 16.51 -0.13 7.65
CA GLU A 124 15.04 -0.05 7.63
C GLU A 124 14.42 -1.42 7.47
N VAL A 125 14.99 -2.27 6.60
CA VAL A 125 14.54 -3.66 6.41
C VAL A 125 14.78 -4.48 7.67
N SER A 126 15.94 -4.36 8.32
CA SER A 126 16.24 -5.08 9.55
C SER A 126 15.24 -4.72 10.66
N ILE A 127 15.00 -3.43 10.89
CA ILE A 127 14.04 -2.93 11.87
C ILE A 127 12.63 -3.44 11.53
N PHE A 128 12.21 -3.32 10.27
CA PHE A 128 10.90 -3.78 9.83
C PHE A 128 10.72 -5.29 10.06
N LEU A 129 11.70 -6.11 9.69
CA LEU A 129 11.63 -7.56 9.88
C LEU A 129 11.69 -7.96 11.36
N GLN A 130 12.53 -7.29 12.15
CA GLN A 130 12.72 -7.58 13.57
C GLN A 130 11.51 -7.16 14.41
N GLU A 131 10.99 -5.95 14.19
CA GLU A 131 10.07 -5.28 15.12
C GLU A 131 8.62 -5.28 14.63
N LEU A 132 8.38 -5.42 13.32
CA LEU A 132 7.04 -5.30 12.72
C LEU A 132 6.55 -6.60 12.08
N TRP A 133 7.28 -7.10 11.07
CA TRP A 133 6.84 -8.25 10.29
C TRP A 133 7.12 -9.59 10.99
N GLY A 134 8.31 -9.75 11.57
CA GLY A 134 8.72 -10.96 12.30
C GLY A 134 7.68 -11.43 13.32
N PRO A 135 7.17 -10.57 14.21
CA PRO A 135 6.10 -10.94 15.13
C PRO A 135 4.81 -11.45 14.46
N ILE A 136 4.48 -10.96 13.26
CA ILE A 136 3.26 -11.36 12.51
C ILE A 136 3.43 -12.76 11.92
N VAL A 137 4.61 -13.07 11.38
CA VAL A 137 4.91 -14.35 10.72
C VAL A 137 5.72 -15.30 11.60
N ASN A 138 5.80 -15.03 12.91
CA ASN A 138 6.62 -15.77 13.87
C ASN A 138 8.08 -15.99 13.40
N PHE A 139 8.66 -14.96 12.80
CA PHE A 139 10.03 -14.95 12.24
C PHE A 139 10.28 -16.03 11.18
N ASP A 140 9.25 -16.55 10.53
CA ASP A 140 9.36 -17.35 9.32
C ASP A 140 9.24 -16.43 8.09
N PHE A 141 10.35 -16.28 7.37
CA PHE A 141 10.45 -15.45 6.17
C PHE A 141 10.61 -16.27 4.89
N SER A 142 10.29 -17.57 4.94
CA SER A 142 10.46 -18.49 3.81
C SER A 142 9.67 -18.06 2.57
N ASP A 143 8.51 -17.43 2.79
CA ASP A 143 7.61 -16.96 1.74
C ASP A 143 7.92 -15.53 1.26
N LEU A 144 8.72 -14.75 2.00
CA LEU A 144 8.97 -13.34 1.75
C LEU A 144 9.97 -13.15 0.60
N LYS A 145 9.52 -12.46 -0.47
CA LYS A 145 10.33 -12.19 -1.67
C LYS A 145 10.77 -10.73 -1.74
N VAL A 146 11.94 -10.53 -2.34
CA VAL A 146 12.49 -9.21 -2.68
C VAL A 146 12.24 -8.91 -4.16
N GLY A 147 11.86 -7.67 -4.45
CA GLY A 147 11.71 -7.14 -5.79
C GLY A 147 10.28 -6.70 -6.10
N TYR A 148 10.08 -6.12 -7.28
CA TYR A 148 8.76 -5.64 -7.68
C TYR A 148 7.83 -6.83 -7.95
N PRO A 149 6.61 -6.86 -7.36
CA PRO A 149 5.70 -8.00 -7.51
C PRO A 149 5.27 -8.30 -8.95
N ILE A 150 5.21 -7.28 -9.82
CA ILE A 150 4.84 -7.45 -11.22
C ILE A 150 6.09 -7.70 -12.07
N LYS A 151 6.10 -8.79 -12.84
CA LYS A 151 7.28 -9.19 -13.64
C LYS A 151 7.73 -8.07 -14.60
N ARG A 152 9.05 -7.90 -14.73
CA ARG A 152 9.76 -7.03 -15.69
C ARG A 152 9.78 -5.52 -15.40
N ALA A 153 9.23 -5.04 -14.28
CA ALA A 153 9.47 -3.66 -13.87
C ALA A 153 10.82 -3.53 -13.16
N LYS A 154 11.57 -2.47 -13.46
CA LYS A 154 12.77 -2.11 -12.70
C LYS A 154 12.40 -1.09 -11.64
N THR A 155 12.82 -1.32 -10.40
CA THR A 155 12.64 -0.35 -9.31
C THR A 155 13.99 0.28 -9.01
N ARG A 156 14.09 1.60 -9.17
CA ARG A 156 15.36 2.34 -8.95
C ARG A 156 15.41 3.02 -7.59
N TYR A 157 14.26 3.47 -7.11
CA TYR A 157 14.14 4.33 -5.93
C TYR A 157 13.41 3.65 -4.76
N CYS A 158 13.04 2.39 -4.94
CA CYS A 158 12.37 1.62 -3.91
C CYS A 158 12.87 0.17 -3.90
N LEU A 159 12.90 -0.40 -2.70
CA LEU A 159 12.96 -1.83 -2.47
C LEU A 159 11.55 -2.31 -2.11
N TYR A 160 11.10 -3.39 -2.75
CA TYR A 160 9.82 -3.99 -2.42
C TYR A 160 10.04 -5.35 -1.80
N LEU A 161 9.33 -5.62 -0.70
CA LEU A 161 9.17 -6.94 -0.12
C LEU A 161 7.72 -7.37 -0.30
N TYR A 162 7.47 -8.64 -0.56
CA TYR A 162 6.10 -9.15 -0.61
C TYR A 162 6.07 -10.63 -0.24
N PRO A 163 5.12 -11.06 0.61
CA PRO A 163 4.94 -12.48 0.89
C PRO A 163 4.46 -13.18 -0.38
N SER A 164 5.05 -14.30 -0.75
CA SER A 164 4.75 -14.95 -2.04
C SER A 164 3.65 -16.00 -1.96
N GLU A 165 3.44 -16.55 -0.77
CA GLU A 165 2.42 -17.56 -0.50
C GLU A 165 1.23 -17.00 0.28
N PHE A 166 1.33 -15.78 0.83
CA PHE A 166 0.15 -15.10 1.37
C PHE A 166 -0.95 -15.04 0.34
N LEU A 167 -2.16 -15.38 0.81
CA LEU A 167 -3.37 -15.28 0.02
C LEU A 167 -3.64 -13.85 -0.41
N THR A 168 -3.04 -12.82 0.19
CA THR A 168 -3.32 -11.43 -0.12
C THR A 168 -2.26 -10.75 -0.99
N LYS A 169 -2.68 -9.80 -1.82
CA LYS A 169 -1.79 -8.98 -2.66
C LYS A 169 -1.21 -7.82 -1.84
N THR A 170 -0.33 -8.09 -0.89
CA THR A 170 0.35 -7.04 -0.11
C THR A 170 1.79 -6.85 -0.57
N ALA A 171 2.22 -5.60 -0.73
CA ALA A 171 3.61 -5.25 -1.00
C ALA A 171 4.10 -4.21 0.01
N ILE A 172 5.25 -4.47 0.62
CA ILE A 172 5.94 -3.54 1.51
C ILE A 172 6.96 -2.77 0.69
N GLN A 173 6.84 -1.45 0.67
CA GLN A 173 7.68 -0.57 -0.13
C GLN A 173 8.60 0.26 0.77
N PHE A 174 9.90 0.03 0.70
CA PHE A 174 10.91 0.90 1.29
C PHE A 174 11.30 1.95 0.26
N VAL A 175 11.10 3.22 0.60
CA VAL A 175 11.35 4.35 -0.30
C VAL A 175 12.71 4.96 0.02
N GLY A 176 13.53 5.19 -1.00
CA GLY A 176 14.82 5.84 -0.83
C GLY A 176 14.70 7.33 -0.51
N ASP A 177 15.65 7.85 0.26
CA ASP A 177 15.72 9.25 0.70
C ASP A 177 15.60 10.25 -0.46
N GLU A 178 16.05 9.91 -1.67
CA GLU A 178 15.97 10.80 -2.82
C GLU A 178 14.51 11.17 -3.18
N ILE A 179 13.57 10.26 -2.92
CA ILE A 179 12.14 10.50 -3.11
C ILE A 179 11.55 11.20 -1.88
N VAL A 180 11.88 10.73 -0.67
CA VAL A 180 11.34 11.26 0.59
C VAL A 180 11.72 12.73 0.79
N GLU A 181 13.01 13.04 0.64
CA GLU A 181 13.57 14.38 0.79
C GLU A 181 13.41 15.23 -0.49
N ARG A 182 12.74 14.69 -1.53
CA ARG A 182 12.56 15.34 -2.84
C ARG A 182 13.86 15.77 -3.52
N ARG A 183 14.95 15.05 -3.25
CA ARG A 183 16.26 15.21 -3.90
C ARG A 183 16.34 14.45 -5.23
N CYS A 184 15.26 14.49 -6.01
CA CYS A 184 15.13 13.79 -7.30
C CYS A 184 14.54 14.72 -8.36
N SER A 185 14.74 14.38 -9.64
CA SER A 185 14.09 15.10 -10.73
C SER A 185 12.59 14.81 -10.77
N TYR A 186 11.82 15.70 -11.39
CA TYR A 186 10.39 15.47 -11.64
C TYR A 186 10.11 14.15 -12.37
N SER A 187 10.95 13.79 -13.35
CA SER A 187 10.81 12.53 -14.09
C SER A 187 11.02 11.30 -13.20
N GLN A 188 11.94 11.35 -12.25
CA GLN A 188 12.21 10.27 -11.30
C GLN A 188 11.06 10.11 -10.29
N TYR A 189 10.56 11.24 -9.78
CA TYR A 189 9.40 11.24 -8.89
C TYR A 189 8.14 10.71 -9.59
N SER A 190 7.91 11.13 -10.84
CA SER A 190 6.80 10.63 -11.66
C SER A 190 6.92 9.13 -11.95
N GLU A 191 8.13 8.61 -12.19
CA GLU A 191 8.38 7.17 -12.33
C GLU A 191 8.01 6.41 -11.05
N TYR A 192 8.42 6.92 -9.89
CA TYR A 192 8.03 6.37 -8.58
C TYR A 192 6.51 6.33 -8.41
N GLU A 193 5.81 7.44 -8.63
CA GLU A 193 4.35 7.50 -8.49
C GLU A 193 3.65 6.55 -9.46
N LYS A 194 4.19 6.39 -10.66
CA LYS A 194 3.64 5.45 -11.66
C LYS A 194 3.77 4.01 -11.19
N GLN A 195 4.88 3.65 -10.54
CA GLN A 195 5.07 2.30 -10.00
C GLN A 195 4.08 1.99 -8.87
N VAL A 196 3.92 2.92 -7.91
CA VAL A 196 2.94 2.73 -6.83
C VAL A 196 1.53 2.58 -7.40
N ARG A 197 1.13 3.48 -8.33
CA ARG A 197 -0.18 3.41 -8.98
C ARG A 197 -0.40 2.09 -9.72
N ASN A 198 0.60 1.59 -10.44
CA ASN A 198 0.49 0.32 -11.15
C ASN A 198 0.23 -0.85 -10.20
N LEU A 199 0.84 -0.88 -9.02
CA LEU A 199 0.55 -1.91 -8.01
C LEU A 199 -0.90 -1.81 -7.52
N ASN A 200 -1.34 -0.61 -7.15
CA ASN A 200 -2.71 -0.38 -6.70
C ASN A 200 -3.74 -0.80 -7.78
N TYR A 201 -3.47 -0.52 -9.06
CA TYR A 201 -4.33 -0.94 -10.17
C TYR A 201 -4.42 -2.44 -10.39
N GLU A 202 -3.37 -3.18 -9.99
CA GLU A 202 -3.36 -4.65 -10.05
C GLU A 202 -3.93 -5.28 -8.76
N GLY A 203 -4.55 -4.46 -7.90
CA GLY A 203 -5.16 -4.87 -6.64
C GLY A 203 -4.15 -5.09 -5.51
N TRP A 204 -2.92 -4.59 -5.65
CA TRP A 204 -1.95 -4.68 -4.56
C TRP A 204 -2.18 -3.59 -3.52
N GLN A 205 -2.27 -3.99 -2.26
CA GLN A 205 -2.16 -3.10 -1.11
C GLN A 205 -0.68 -2.78 -0.87
N VAL A 206 -0.27 -1.54 -1.11
CA VAL A 206 1.11 -1.09 -0.90
C VAL A 206 1.25 -0.45 0.49
N ILE A 207 2.10 -1.04 1.33
CA ILE A 207 2.49 -0.50 2.63
C ILE A 207 3.83 0.21 2.48
N THR A 208 3.81 1.54 2.46
CA THR A 208 5.03 2.34 2.38
C THR A 208 5.70 2.45 3.76
N VAL A 209 6.99 2.12 3.81
CA VAL A 209 7.87 2.23 4.96
C VAL A 209 8.94 3.28 4.65
N ILE A 210 9.01 4.31 5.48
CA ILE A 210 10.09 5.31 5.49
C ILE A 210 10.71 5.33 6.88
N ARG A 211 11.95 5.81 6.97
CA ARG A 211 12.71 5.84 8.22
C ARG A 211 11.98 6.56 9.35
N GLU A 212 11.31 7.66 9.03
CA GLU A 212 10.53 8.46 9.99
C GLU A 212 9.36 7.68 10.60
N PHE A 213 8.83 6.66 9.91
CA PHE A 213 7.80 5.79 10.48
C PHE A 213 8.41 4.76 11.44
N LEU A 214 9.60 4.29 11.12
CA LEU A 214 10.31 3.36 11.97
C LEU A 214 10.76 4.05 13.25
N ASP A 215 11.20 5.30 13.21
CA ASP A 215 11.72 6.02 14.40
C ASP A 215 10.62 6.51 15.37
N ARG A 216 9.34 6.22 15.08
CA ARG A 216 8.17 6.57 15.89
C ARG A 216 7.60 5.35 16.62
N ASN A 217 6.61 5.58 17.49
CA ASN A 217 5.87 4.53 18.19
C ASN A 217 5.37 3.45 17.21
N LEU A 218 6.02 2.28 17.28
CA LEU A 218 5.81 1.17 16.35
C LEU A 218 4.55 0.37 16.62
N ASP A 219 3.96 0.44 17.82
CA ASP A 219 2.80 -0.37 18.14
C ASP A 219 1.61 -0.01 17.25
N GLN A 220 1.46 1.28 16.93
CA GLN A 220 0.44 1.73 16.00
C GLN A 220 0.75 1.35 14.56
N PHE A 221 2.01 1.40 14.17
CA PHE A 221 2.41 0.98 12.83
C PHE A 221 2.23 -0.53 12.65
N ARG A 222 2.50 -1.33 13.69
CA ARG A 222 2.24 -2.77 13.73
C ARG A 222 0.73 -3.05 13.62
N LEU A 223 -0.11 -2.32 14.35
CA LEU A 223 -1.56 -2.43 14.24
C LEU A 223 -2.04 -2.10 12.82
N TYR A 224 -1.47 -1.06 12.21
CA TYR A 224 -1.77 -0.70 10.83
C TYR A 224 -1.37 -1.81 9.84
N ILE A 225 -0.15 -2.34 9.95
CA ILE A 225 0.31 -3.42 9.07
C ILE A 225 -0.60 -4.63 9.20
N SER A 226 -0.97 -5.01 10.43
CA SER A 226 -1.87 -6.14 10.69
C SER A 226 -3.21 -5.94 9.99
N LYS A 227 -3.83 -4.77 10.16
CA LYS A 227 -5.08 -4.41 9.47
C LYS A 227 -4.92 -4.38 7.95
N ALA A 228 -3.84 -3.80 7.44
CA ALA A 228 -3.57 -3.73 6.01
C ALA A 228 -3.42 -5.12 5.38
N VAL A 229 -2.84 -6.07 6.12
CA VAL A 229 -2.73 -7.47 5.69
C VAL A 229 -4.09 -8.16 5.71
N GLU A 230 -4.89 -7.98 6.77
CA GLU A 230 -6.25 -8.53 6.87
C GLU A 230 -7.19 -8.02 5.77
N MET A 231 -7.01 -6.76 5.36
CA MET A 231 -7.88 -6.07 4.40
C MET A 231 -7.46 -6.25 2.94
N ALA A 232 -6.27 -6.77 2.69
CA ALA A 232 -5.72 -6.89 1.35
C ALA A 232 -6.48 -7.93 0.51
N GLU A 233 -6.69 -7.64 -0.77
CA GLU A 233 -7.46 -8.52 -1.65
C GLU A 233 -6.79 -9.89 -1.83
N PRO A 234 -7.59 -10.98 -1.90
CA PRO A 234 -7.06 -12.29 -2.19
C PRO A 234 -6.45 -12.36 -3.61
N ARG A 235 -5.34 -13.07 -3.75
CA ARG A 235 -4.61 -13.33 -4.98
C ARG A 235 -5.39 -14.17 -5.96
N ASP A 236 -6.27 -15.02 -5.43
CA ASP A 236 -7.11 -15.93 -6.20
C ASP A 236 -8.53 -15.95 -5.63
N GLN A 237 -9.51 -15.50 -6.43
CA GLN A 237 -10.93 -15.52 -6.04
C GLN A 237 -11.45 -16.95 -5.84
N MET A 238 -10.84 -17.96 -6.47
CA MET A 238 -11.24 -19.36 -6.30
C MET A 238 -10.86 -19.93 -4.93
N TYR A 239 -9.79 -19.45 -4.29
CA TYR A 239 -9.33 -20.00 -3.01
C TYR A 239 -10.26 -19.65 -1.84
N MET A 240 -10.90 -18.47 -1.89
CA MET A 240 -11.91 -18.03 -0.92
C MET A 240 -13.12 -18.98 -0.84
N LEU A 241 -13.55 -19.55 -1.97
CA LEU A 241 -14.66 -20.52 -2.01
C LEU A 241 -14.28 -21.84 -1.33
N THR A 242 -13.02 -22.25 -1.45
CA THR A 242 -12.49 -23.46 -0.78
C THR A 242 -12.19 -23.28 0.70
N GLU A 243 -11.75 -22.10 1.16
CA GLU A 243 -11.57 -21.84 2.61
C GLU A 243 -12.91 -21.66 3.33
N LEU A 244 -13.87 -20.94 2.74
CA LEU A 244 -15.23 -20.84 3.30
C LEU A 244 -15.90 -22.21 3.39
N GLY A 245 -15.80 -23.04 2.35
CA GLY A 245 -16.31 -24.41 2.37
C GLY A 245 -15.62 -25.36 3.36
N ARG A 246 -14.42 -25.02 3.85
CA ARG A 246 -13.71 -25.77 4.91
C ARG A 246 -14.00 -25.26 6.32
N ARG A 247 -14.44 -24.01 6.48
CA ARG A 247 -14.86 -23.44 7.77
C ARG A 247 -16.33 -23.73 8.09
N GLU A 248 -17.11 -24.11 7.08
CA GLU A 248 -18.52 -24.53 7.21
C GLU A 248 -18.69 -26.07 7.38
N GLN A 249 -17.60 -26.81 7.57
CA GLN A 249 -17.58 -28.23 7.95
C GLN A 249 -16.97 -28.42 9.34
#